data_AF-A0A1B9AHK2-F1
#
_entry.id   AF-A0A1B9AHK2-F1
#
_cell.length_a   1.000
_cell.length_b   1.000
_cell.length_c   1.000
_cell.angle_alpha   90.00
_cell.angle_beta   90.00
_cell.angle_gamma   90.00
#
_symmetry.space_group_name_H-M   'P 1'
#
loop_
_entity.id
_entity.type
_entity.pdbx_description
1 polymer ?
#
loop_
_entity_poly.entity_id
_entity_poly.type
_entity_poly.pdbx_seq_one_letter_code
_entity_poly.pdbx_strand_id
1 'polypeptide(L)' 'MEKTKKDKNRRTLTSTQEVLYQREFKAADRAAGFDPPGRRK' A
#
# COMPACT_ATOMS: atom_id res chain seq x y z
N MET A 1 2.09 28.64 13.58
CA MET A 1 2.92 27.54 13.05
C MET A 1 2.07 26.26 12.86
N GLU A 2 0.93 26.36 12.16
CA GLU A 2 0.02 25.20 11.94
C GLU A 2 0.20 24.52 10.57
N LYS A 3 0.70 25.28 9.59
CA LYS A 3 0.87 24.81 8.20
C LYS A 3 1.90 23.69 8.06
N THR A 4 2.79 23.53 9.04
CA THR A 4 3.90 22.56 9.02
C THR A 4 3.47 21.12 9.40
N LYS A 5 2.38 20.96 10.16
CA LYS A 5 1.89 19.62 10.57
C LYS A 5 1.13 18.92 9.43
N LYS A 6 0.30 19.66 8.68
CA LYS A 6 -0.45 19.12 7.53
C LYS A 6 0.46 18.67 6.39
N ASP A 7 1.58 19.36 6.18
CA ASP A 7 2.49 19.04 5.07
C ASP A 7 3.30 17.75 5.31
N LYS A 8 3.64 17.45 6.58
CA LYS A 8 4.27 16.17 6.95
C LYS A 8 3.34 14.98 6.75
N ASN A 9 2.04 15.14 7.06
CA ASN A 9 1.03 14.09 6.83
C ASN A 9 0.73 13.84 5.34
N ARG A 10 1.12 14.73 4.42
CA ARG A 10 0.95 14.49 2.97
C ARG A 10 1.98 13.51 2.41
N ARG A 11 3.07 13.26 3.12
CA ARG A 11 4.15 12.35 2.70
C ARG A 11 3.94 10.91 3.14
N THR A 12 3.05 10.68 4.11
CA THR A 12 2.73 9.36 4.64
C THR A 12 1.28 9.03 4.32
N LEU A 13 1.04 7.87 3.73
CA LEU A 13 -0.33 7.38 3.54
C LEU A 13 -1.01 7.19 4.89
N THR A 14 -2.31 7.44 4.94
CA THR A 14 -3.10 7.07 6.12
C THR A 14 -3.13 5.55 6.25
N SER A 15 -3.28 5.04 7.47
CA SER A 15 -3.34 3.58 7.73
C SER A 15 -4.34 2.85 6.82
N THR A 16 -5.51 3.46 6.58
CA THR A 16 -6.50 2.92 5.65
C THR A 16 -5.97 2.87 4.21
N GLN A 17 -5.31 3.94 3.74
CA GLN A 17 -4.70 3.98 2.41
C GLN A 17 -3.56 2.96 2.26
N GLU A 18 -2.75 2.74 3.29
CA GLU A 18 -1.67 1.74 3.26
C GLU A 18 -2.22 0.33 3.07
N VAL A 19 -3.28 -0.03 3.82
CA VAL A 19 -3.93 -1.34 3.72
C VAL A 19 -4.55 -1.54 2.33
N LEU A 20 -5.24 -0.51 1.81
CA LEU A 20 -5.81 -0.56 0.47
C LEU A 20 -4.72 -0.72 -0.60
N TYR A 21 -3.66 0.09 -0.52
CA TYR A 21 -2.52 0.00 -1.43
C TYR A 21 -1.88 -1.39 -1.41
N GLN A 22 -1.63 -1.95 -0.22
CA GLN A 22 -1.08 -3.31 -0.09
C GLN A 22 -2.00 -4.38 -0.70
N ARG A 23 -3.33 -4.23 -0.53
CA ARG A 23 -4.32 -5.17 -1.10
C ARG A 23 -4.37 -5.08 -2.62
N GLU A 24 -4.44 -3.87 -3.15
CA GLU A 24 -4.46 -3.60 -4.59
C GLU A 24 -3.18 -4.09 -5.25
N PHE A 25 -2.02 -3.81 -4.65
CA PHE A 25 -0.74 -4.27 -5.13
C PHE A 25 -0.68 -5.81 -5.22
N LYS A 26 -1.06 -6.52 -4.14
CA LYS A 26 -1.11 -7.99 -4.13
C LYS A 26 -2.12 -8.58 -5.13
N ALA A 27 -3.20 -7.86 -5.40
CA ALA A 27 -4.18 -8.27 -6.40
C ALA A 27 -3.64 -8.09 -7.82
N ALA A 28 -3.00 -6.94 -8.10
CA ALA A 28 -2.35 -6.64 -9.36
C ALA A 28 -1.20 -7.60 -9.66
N ASP A 29 -0.33 -7.87 -8.68
CA ASP A 29 0.75 -8.87 -8.77
C ASP A 29 0.20 -10.24 -9.19
N ARG A 30 -0.87 -10.69 -8.53
CA ARG A 30 -1.51 -11.96 -8.86
C ARG A 30 -2.11 -11.96 -10.27
N ALA A 31 -2.75 -10.85 -10.67
CA ALA A 31 -3.29 -10.69 -12.02
C ALA A 31 -2.17 -10.68 -13.09
N ALA A 32 -0.98 -10.18 -12.74
CA ALA A 32 0.23 -10.23 -13.55
C ALA A 32 0.92 -11.61 -13.51
N GLY A 33 0.37 -12.59 -12.78
CA GLY A 33 0.93 -13.95 -12.69
C GLY A 33 2.04 -14.11 -11.65
N PHE A 34 2.30 -13.11 -10.82
CA PHE A 34 3.20 -13.25 -9.69
C PHE A 34 2.56 -14.11 -8.60
N ASP A 35 3.21 -15.25 -8.31
CA ASP A 35 2.80 -16.16 -7.25
C ASP A 35 3.92 -16.22 -6.19
N PRO A 36 3.67 -15.72 -4.97
CA PRO A 36 4.71 -15.66 -3.94
C PRO A 36 5.20 -17.07 -3.57
N PRO A 37 6.51 -17.24 -3.30
CA PRO A 37 7.09 -18.52 -2.88
C PRO A 37 6.47 -18.92 -1.54
N GLY A 38 5.57 -19.91 -1.58
CA GLY A 38 4.74 -20.32 -0.43
C GLY A 38 3.28 -20.59 -0.78
N ARG A 39 2.81 -20.16 -1.95
CA ARG A 39 1.48 -20.50 -2.48
C ARG A 39 1.43 -21.72 -3.41
N ARG A 40 2.58 -22.08 -3.99
CA ARG A 40 2.75 -23.34 -4.72
C ARG A 40 2.74 -24.49 -3.72
N LYS A 41 1.61 -25.18 -3.57
CA LYS A 41 1.49 -26.44 -2.83
C LYS A 41 0.87 -27.49 -3.71
#